data_AF-A0A4Q0AQX6-F1
#
_entry.id   AF-A0A4Q0AQX6-F1
#
_cell.length_a   1.000
_cell.length_b   1.000
_cell.length_c   1.000
_cell.angle_alpha   90.00
_cell.angle_beta   90.00
_cell.angle_gamma   90.00
#
_symmetry.space_group_name_H-M   'P 1'
#
loop_
_entity.id
_entity.type
_entity.pdbx_description
1 polymer ?
#
loop_
_entity_poly.entity_id
_entity_poly.type
_entity_poly.pdbx_seq_one_letter_code
_entity_poly.pdbx_strand_id
1 'polypeptide(L)'
;MPILMSMLNLYKFHSQPQNLDHYNDQDSIIPNLALKKSLYNRGRSPDLEPVILKDTKCAFDYARKVIRDRWPEAEPRIMKDPYAALGYAETILKDRWYEAEPYIKQDDYAWDIYQQNFGLK
;
A
#
# COMPACT_ATOMS: atom_id res chain seq x y z
N MET A 1 17.93 11.12 14.83
CA MET A 1 17.29 10.72 13.56
C MET A 1 16.60 9.38 13.77
N PRO A 2 15.26 9.29 13.77
CA PRO A 2 14.61 7.99 13.81
C PRO A 2 14.56 7.43 12.39
N ILE A 3 15.17 6.27 12.23
CA ILE A 3 15.18 5.47 11.01
C ILE A 3 13.72 5.11 10.70
N LEU A 4 13.29 5.39 9.47
CA LEU A 4 12.02 4.93 8.93
C LEU A 4 12.13 3.41 8.68
N MET A 5 12.18 2.63 9.76
CA MET A 5 12.12 1.18 9.67
C MET A 5 10.72 0.83 9.19
N SER A 6 10.64 0.30 7.98
CA SER A 6 9.53 -0.56 7.57
C SER A 6 9.25 -1.52 8.74
N MET A 7 8.01 -1.50 9.24
CA MET A 7 7.61 -2.16 10.48
C MET A 7 7.85 -3.67 10.41
N LEU A 8 9.03 -4.11 10.85
CA LEU A 8 9.38 -5.51 11.05
C LEU A 8 8.42 -6.10 12.11
N ASN A 9 7.80 -7.24 11.82
CA ASN A 9 6.92 -7.91 12.79
C ASN A 9 7.78 -8.55 13.89
N LEU A 10 8.08 -7.79 14.93
CA LEU A 10 8.92 -8.20 16.07
C LEU A 10 8.30 -9.35 16.88
N TYR A 11 6.98 -9.52 16.85
CA TYR A 11 6.28 -10.62 17.55
C TYR A 11 6.72 -12.00 17.05
N LYS A 12 7.16 -12.13 15.80
CA LYS A 12 7.63 -13.41 15.24
C LYS A 12 8.98 -13.89 15.79
N PHE A 13 9.72 -13.03 16.48
CA PHE A 13 11.06 -13.32 16.99
C PHE A 13 11.07 -13.57 18.51
N HIS A 14 9.91 -13.56 19.16
CA HIS A 14 9.78 -13.81 20.59
C HIS A 14 9.27 -15.23 20.86
N SER A 15 9.80 -15.89 21.89
CA SER A 15 9.42 -17.26 22.27
C SER A 15 8.02 -17.34 22.89
N GLN A 16 7.56 -16.25 23.51
CA GLN A 16 6.21 -16.09 24.05
C GLN A 16 5.63 -14.75 23.62
N PRO A 17 5.21 -14.62 22.35
CA PRO A 17 4.79 -13.33 21.85
C PRO A 17 3.46 -12.88 22.45
N GLN A 18 2.63 -13.80 22.95
CA GLN A 18 1.37 -13.51 23.68
C GLN A 18 1.51 -12.63 24.93
N ASN A 19 2.72 -12.49 25.45
CA ASN A 19 3.01 -11.64 26.62
C ASN A 19 3.48 -10.23 26.22
N LEU A 20 3.62 -9.96 24.92
CA LEU A 20 4.04 -8.65 24.43
C LEU A 20 2.86 -7.70 24.36
N ASP A 21 3.14 -6.42 24.63
CA ASP A 21 2.12 -5.39 24.59
C ASP A 21 1.45 -5.32 23.21
N HIS A 22 0.13 -5.13 23.21
CA HIS A 22 -0.71 -5.16 22.01
C HIS A 22 -0.64 -6.45 21.15
N TYR A 23 -0.21 -7.60 21.70
CA TYR A 23 -0.17 -8.87 20.96
C TYR A 23 -1.53 -9.27 20.36
N ASN A 24 -2.63 -8.99 21.06
CA ASN A 24 -3.97 -9.34 20.59
C ASN A 24 -4.53 -8.36 19.54
N ASP A 25 -3.95 -7.16 19.43
CA ASP A 25 -4.39 -6.08 18.55
C ASP A 25 -3.33 -5.72 17.49
N GLN A 26 -2.44 -6.66 17.17
CA GLN A 26 -1.32 -6.44 16.26
C GLN A 26 -1.74 -5.98 14.86
N ASP A 27 -2.89 -6.44 14.40
CA ASP A 27 -3.54 -6.03 13.16
C ASP A 27 -3.97 -4.55 13.18
N SER A 28 -4.16 -3.95 14.35
CA SER A 28 -4.41 -2.51 14.52
C SER A 28 -3.12 -1.67 14.50
N ILE A 29 -1.94 -2.32 14.43
CA ILE A 29 -0.64 -1.65 14.52
C ILE A 29 0.21 -1.93 13.28
N ILE A 30 0.22 -3.18 12.81
CA ILE A 30 1.10 -3.67 11.74
C ILE A 30 0.32 -3.68 10.42
N PRO A 31 0.72 -2.86 9.42
CA PRO A 31 -0.01 -2.74 8.15
C PRO A 31 -0.23 -4.07 7.40
N ASN A 32 0.78 -4.95 7.40
CA ASN A 32 0.66 -6.27 6.77
C ASN A 32 -0.40 -7.17 7.44
N LEU A 33 -0.56 -7.06 8.77
CA LEU A 33 -1.57 -7.82 9.51
C LEU A 33 -2.96 -7.21 9.32
N ALA A 34 -3.06 -5.87 9.35
CA ALA A 34 -4.27 -5.12 9.00
C ALA A 34 -4.81 -5.52 7.61
N LEU A 35 -3.93 -5.53 6.61
CA LEU A 35 -4.24 -5.97 5.25
C LEU A 35 -4.67 -7.43 5.22
N LYS A 36 -3.94 -8.33 5.91
CA LYS A 36 -4.27 -9.76 5.94
C LYS A 36 -5.66 -10.00 6.55
N LYS A 37 -6.00 -9.31 7.63
CA LYS A 37 -7.33 -9.40 8.26
C LYS A 37 -8.42 -8.90 7.32
N SER A 38 -8.19 -7.76 6.67
CA SER A 38 -9.14 -7.22 5.69
C SER A 38 -9.39 -8.17 4.52
N LEU A 39 -8.34 -8.82 4.01
CA LEU A 39 -8.43 -9.83 2.96
C LEU A 39 -9.22 -11.06 3.41
N TYR A 40 -9.01 -11.51 4.66
CA TYR A 40 -9.75 -12.63 5.24
C TYR A 40 -11.24 -12.33 5.36
N ASN A 41 -11.58 -11.12 5.82
CA ASN A 41 -12.96 -10.66 5.96
C ASN A 41 -13.67 -10.43 4.60
N ARG A 42 -12.92 -10.47 3.49
CA ARG A 42 -13.42 -10.28 2.11
C ARG A 42 -14.26 -9.01 1.93
N GLY A 43 -13.92 -7.96 2.66
CA GLY A 43 -14.67 -6.70 2.63
C GLY A 43 -13.83 -5.52 3.11
N ARG A 44 -14.24 -4.32 2.69
CA ARG A 44 -13.63 -3.06 3.14
C ARG A 44 -13.75 -2.97 4.66
N SER A 45 -12.64 -2.69 5.34
CA SER A 45 -12.53 -2.60 6.81
C SER A 45 -12.06 -1.18 7.18
N PRO A 46 -12.98 -0.20 7.27
CA PRO A 46 -12.64 1.21 7.51
C PRO A 46 -11.84 1.45 8.79
N ASP A 47 -12.03 0.60 9.80
CA ASP A 47 -11.31 0.57 11.06
C ASP A 47 -9.80 0.27 10.89
N LEU A 48 -9.44 -0.51 9.87
CA LEU A 48 -8.06 -0.90 9.58
C LEU A 48 -7.37 0.01 8.54
N GLU A 49 -8.14 0.79 7.79
CA GLU A 49 -7.64 1.70 6.75
C GLU A 49 -6.54 2.65 7.24
N PRO A 50 -6.66 3.34 8.39
CA PRO A 50 -5.59 4.20 8.91
C PRO A 50 -4.27 3.47 9.17
N VAL A 51 -4.32 2.18 9.48
CA VAL A 51 -3.14 1.35 9.72
C VAL A 51 -2.53 0.92 8.39
N ILE A 52 -3.35 0.48 7.45
CA ILE A 52 -2.94 0.07 6.10
C ILE A 52 -2.28 1.24 5.36
N LEU A 53 -2.84 2.45 5.50
CA LEU A 53 -2.30 3.68 4.91
C LEU A 53 -0.89 4.04 5.40
N LYS A 54 -0.37 3.45 6.47
CA LYS A 54 1.00 3.72 6.92
C LYS A 54 2.07 3.13 6.00
N ASP A 55 1.71 2.14 5.19
CA ASP A 55 2.60 1.44 4.27
C ASP A 55 2.06 1.51 2.83
N THR A 56 2.84 2.08 1.91
CA THR A 56 2.40 2.34 0.53
C THR A 56 2.07 1.04 -0.23
N LYS A 57 2.86 -0.02 -0.01
CA LYS A 57 2.63 -1.31 -0.65
C LYS A 57 1.34 -1.96 -0.13
N CYS A 58 1.10 -1.90 1.18
CA CYS A 58 -0.15 -2.37 1.77
C CYS A 58 -1.35 -1.57 1.25
N ALA A 59 -1.21 -0.25 1.14
CA ALA A 59 -2.27 0.60 0.61
C ALA A 59 -2.63 0.27 -0.85
N PHE A 60 -1.62 0.09 -1.72
CA PHE A 60 -1.81 -0.39 -3.08
C PHE A 60 -2.46 -1.79 -3.11
N ASP A 61 -1.95 -2.74 -2.34
CA ASP A 61 -2.48 -4.10 -2.27
C ASP A 61 -3.95 -4.11 -1.80
N TYR A 62 -4.30 -3.26 -0.83
CA TYR A 62 -5.66 -3.11 -0.32
C TYR A 62 -6.58 -2.51 -1.38
N ALA A 63 -6.18 -1.41 -2.02
CA ALA A 63 -6.93 -0.80 -3.11
C ALA A 63 -7.19 -1.81 -4.24
N ARG A 64 -6.17 -2.59 -4.62
CA ARG A 64 -6.26 -3.57 -5.70
C ARG A 64 -7.12 -4.79 -5.36
N LYS A 65 -6.99 -5.34 -4.15
CA LYS A 65 -7.56 -6.65 -3.80
C LYS A 65 -8.87 -6.57 -3.01
N VAL A 66 -8.99 -5.56 -2.16
CA VAL A 66 -10.14 -5.37 -1.25
C VAL A 66 -11.12 -4.36 -1.84
N ILE A 67 -10.68 -3.13 -2.13
CA ILE A 67 -11.57 -2.09 -2.66
C ILE A 67 -11.93 -2.38 -4.13
N ARG A 68 -10.93 -2.78 -4.93
CA ARG A 68 -11.02 -3.06 -6.38
C ARG A 68 -11.54 -1.87 -7.20
N ASP A 69 -11.33 -0.69 -6.66
CA ASP A 69 -11.74 0.59 -7.24
C ASP A 69 -10.82 1.68 -6.65
N ARG A 70 -11.03 2.93 -7.05
CA ARG A 70 -10.31 4.09 -6.53
C ARG A 70 -10.42 4.17 -5.01
N TRP A 71 -9.32 4.58 -4.41
CA TRP A 71 -9.22 4.84 -2.98
C TRP A 71 -8.56 6.20 -2.76
N PRO A 72 -9.32 7.29 -2.87
CA PRO A 72 -8.82 8.66 -2.82
C PRO A 72 -7.97 8.97 -1.58
N GLU A 73 -8.28 8.33 -0.45
CA GLU A 73 -7.54 8.50 0.81
C GLU A 73 -6.12 7.94 0.73
N ALA A 74 -5.87 6.93 -0.11
CA ALA A 74 -4.55 6.35 -0.33
C ALA A 74 -3.77 6.99 -1.47
N GLU A 75 -4.46 7.62 -2.42
CA GLU A 75 -3.87 8.23 -3.62
C GLU A 75 -2.67 9.15 -3.32
N PRO A 76 -2.73 10.11 -2.36
CA PRO A 76 -1.60 10.99 -2.02
C PRO A 76 -0.33 10.28 -1.55
N ARG A 77 -0.46 9.04 -1.07
CA ARG A 77 0.66 8.22 -0.63
C ARG A 77 1.13 7.29 -1.73
N ILE A 78 0.21 6.65 -2.44
CA ILE A 78 0.52 5.75 -3.56
C ILE A 78 1.25 6.50 -4.67
N MET A 79 0.79 7.71 -5.02
CA MET A 79 1.42 8.49 -6.09
C MET A 79 2.89 8.80 -5.82
N LYS A 80 3.34 8.85 -4.55
CA LYS A 80 4.73 9.18 -4.19
C LYS A 80 5.72 8.03 -4.37
N ASP A 81 5.24 6.82 -4.64
CA ASP A 81 6.08 5.66 -4.97
C ASP A 81 5.91 5.36 -6.47
N PRO A 82 6.97 5.48 -7.29
CA PRO A 82 6.86 5.34 -8.75
C PRO A 82 6.25 4.00 -9.20
N TYR A 83 6.62 2.91 -8.55
CA TYR A 83 6.15 1.56 -8.91
C TYR A 83 4.70 1.33 -8.46
N ALA A 84 4.34 1.78 -7.25
CA ALA A 84 2.97 1.69 -6.78
C ALA A 84 2.04 2.57 -7.62
N ALA A 85 2.48 3.78 -7.99
CA ALA A 85 1.74 4.69 -8.85
C ALA A 85 1.52 4.13 -10.26
N LEU A 86 2.55 3.57 -10.89
CA LEU A 86 2.45 2.84 -12.15
C LEU A 86 1.42 1.70 -12.05
N GLY A 87 1.58 0.83 -11.05
CA GLY A 87 0.68 -0.31 -10.85
C GLY A 87 -0.77 0.13 -10.56
N TYR A 88 -0.97 1.25 -9.87
CA TYR A 88 -2.30 1.81 -9.60
C TYR A 88 -2.97 2.32 -10.88
N ALA A 89 -2.24 3.08 -11.69
CA ALA A 89 -2.72 3.56 -12.98
C ALA A 89 -3.11 2.40 -13.90
N GLU A 90 -2.29 1.35 -13.99
CA GLU A 90 -2.57 0.17 -14.82
C GLU A 90 -3.75 -0.67 -14.32
N THR A 91 -3.77 -0.99 -13.02
CA THR A 91 -4.63 -2.07 -12.52
C THR A 91 -5.94 -1.58 -11.93
N ILE A 92 -5.97 -0.36 -11.40
CA ILE A 92 -7.15 0.21 -10.72
C ILE A 92 -7.80 1.24 -11.61
N LEU A 93 -7.05 2.27 -12.05
CA LEU A 93 -7.60 3.31 -12.92
C LEU A 93 -7.83 2.81 -14.34
N LYS A 94 -6.93 1.94 -14.84
CA LYS A 94 -6.87 1.48 -16.23
C LYS A 94 -6.82 2.66 -17.22
N ASP A 95 -6.23 3.76 -16.78
CA ASP A 95 -6.11 5.00 -17.52
C ASP A 95 -4.90 5.78 -16.97
N ARG A 96 -4.49 6.82 -17.70
CA ARG A 96 -3.45 7.73 -17.27
C ARG A 96 -3.81 8.41 -15.96
N TRP A 97 -2.82 8.51 -15.10
CA TRP A 97 -2.90 9.22 -13.84
C TRP A 97 -2.01 10.46 -13.84
N TYR A 98 -2.52 11.54 -14.44
CA TYR A 98 -1.78 12.79 -14.65
C TYR A 98 -1.14 13.35 -13.38
N GLU A 99 -1.84 13.26 -12.26
CA GLU A 99 -1.38 13.72 -10.94
C GLU A 99 -0.18 12.91 -10.43
N ALA A 100 -0.05 11.64 -10.83
CA ALA A 100 1.05 10.77 -10.43
C ALA A 100 2.25 10.81 -11.39
N GLU A 101 2.10 11.30 -12.61
CA GLU A 101 3.18 11.35 -13.60
C GLU A 101 4.47 12.04 -13.11
N PRO A 102 4.42 13.19 -12.39
CA PRO A 102 5.63 13.82 -11.86
C PRO A 102 6.42 12.95 -10.86
N TYR A 103 5.75 12.00 -10.23
CA TYR A 103 6.37 11.06 -9.30
C TYR A 103 6.87 9.81 -10.03
N ILE A 104 6.07 9.27 -10.96
CA ILE A 104 6.48 8.11 -11.77
C ILE A 104 7.75 8.44 -12.57
N LYS A 105 7.88 9.65 -13.11
CA LYS A 105 9.07 10.17 -13.81
C LYS A 105 10.36 10.17 -12.97
N GLN A 106 10.28 10.01 -11.66
CA GLN A 106 11.47 9.98 -10.80
C GLN A 106 12.23 8.65 -10.90
N ASP A 107 11.62 7.61 -11.49
CA ASP A 107 12.24 6.33 -11.80
C ASP A 107 12.13 6.07 -13.31
N ASP A 108 13.28 6.00 -13.99
CA ASP A 108 13.33 5.87 -15.46
C ASP A 108 12.67 4.59 -15.96
N TYR A 109 12.79 3.50 -15.21
CA TYR A 109 12.21 2.20 -15.59
C TYR A 109 10.69 2.22 -15.45
N ALA A 110 10.17 2.72 -14.31
CA ALA A 110 8.73 2.88 -14.12
C ALA A 110 8.12 3.83 -15.17
N TRP A 111 8.81 4.91 -15.50
CA TRP A 111 8.36 5.86 -16.52
C TRP A 111 8.34 5.26 -17.92
N ASP A 112 9.36 4.49 -18.31
CA ASP A 112 9.40 3.82 -19.61
C ASP A 112 8.19 2.87 -19.80
N ILE A 113 7.91 2.05 -18.78
CA ILE A 113 6.76 1.14 -18.80
C ILE A 113 5.43 1.92 -18.83
N TYR A 114 5.31 2.98 -18.02
CA TYR A 114 4.13 3.83 -18.02
C TYR A 114 3.85 4.42 -19.41
N GLN A 115 4.87 4.95 -20.08
CA GLN A 115 4.73 5.51 -21.41
C GLN A 115 4.30 4.47 -22.45
N GLN A 116 4.84 3.25 -22.37
CA GLN A 116 4.45 2.15 -23.24
C GLN A 116 2.99 1.76 -23.02
N ASN A 117 2.57 1.62 -21.76
CA ASN A 117 1.22 1.17 -21.40
C ASN A 117 0.13 2.18 -21.76
N PHE A 118 0.46 3.47 -21.79
CA PHE A 118 -0.49 4.54 -22.12
C PHE A 118 -0.21 5.24 -23.46
N GLY A 119 0.65 4.68 -24.31
CA GLY A 119 0.89 5.16 -25.68
C GLY A 119 1.44 6.60 -25.75
N LEU A 120 2.37 6.95 -24.86
CA LEU A 120 2.97 8.29 -24.79
C LEU A 120 4.25 8.47 -25.62
N LYS A 121 4.59 7.47 -26.44
CA LYS A 121 5.78 7.43 -27.30
C LYS A 121 5.39 7.33 -28.76
#